data_AF-A0AAD7VYR1-F1
#
_entry.id   AF-A0AAD7VYR1-F1
#
_cell.length_a   1.000
_cell.length_b   1.000
_cell.length_c   1.000
_cell.angle_alpha   90.00
_cell.angle_beta   90.00
_cell.angle_gamma   90.00
#
_symmetry.space_group_name_H-M   'P 1'
#
loop_
_entity.id
_entity.type
_entity.pdbx_description
1 polymer ?
#
loop_
_entity_poly.entity_id
_entity_poly.type
_entity_poly.pdbx_seq_one_letter_code
_entity_poly.pdbx_strand_id
1 'polypeptide(L)'
;MLDRPDIGEIPKTLTGMYAQYLLIQSNIKNKKHGNGNKTETQKLLESDKEILLKLGQLAFQQLEKGNVVFYEEDLRECGISVTEASRSGVCTEIFKQETAWIKKFFSFVHLSFQEYLAALHVLDSFTHNEFNAWGSFLPSEPSELSLHDLHKKAIDKALKSENGHLDLFLRFLLGLSQDSNQRLLQGLLKQTGSNSEETVKYIKRCFEGRSSPERCINLLHCLSELNDDSLEKEVQQYLSSGDLISPAHCSALAYMLLNSEKVLDELDVGKYNTSAEGLRRVVPVVKHCRKAV
;
A
#
# COMPACT_ATOMS: atom_id res chain seq x y z
N MET A 1 5.92 -9.46 32.78
CA MET A 1 6.20 -8.26 31.98
C MET A 1 6.42 -8.73 30.55
N LEU A 2 5.63 -8.26 29.59
CA LEU A 2 5.93 -8.48 28.18
C LEU A 2 7.16 -7.64 27.86
N ASP A 3 8.31 -8.27 27.63
CA ASP A 3 9.47 -7.58 27.04
C ASP A 3 9.00 -6.96 25.73
N ARG A 4 8.93 -5.62 25.70
CA ARG A 4 8.62 -4.89 24.48
C ARG A 4 9.75 -5.23 23.51
N PRO A 5 9.45 -5.74 22.30
CA PRO A 5 10.47 -5.78 21.27
C PRO A 5 11.06 -4.37 21.14
N ASP A 6 12.33 -4.26 20.79
CA ASP A 6 12.97 -2.98 20.51
C ASP A 6 12.22 -2.36 19.32
N ILE A 7 11.17 -1.59 19.62
CA ILE A 7 10.39 -0.85 18.63
C ILE A 7 11.37 0.24 18.23
N GLY A 8 12.04 0.06 17.09
CA GLY A 8 12.82 1.11 16.46
C GLY A 8 11.97 2.37 16.21
N GLU A 9 12.49 3.33 15.45
CA GLU A 9 11.73 4.54 15.14
C GLU A 9 10.31 4.23 14.64
N ILE A 10 9.33 5.01 15.12
CA ILE A 10 7.93 4.90 14.72
C ILE A 10 7.85 5.03 13.18
N PRO A 11 7.26 4.06 12.47
CA PRO A 11 7.17 4.14 11.01
C PRO A 11 6.46 5.40 10.56
N LYS A 12 7.06 6.10 9.59
CA LYS A 12 6.50 7.32 9.00
C LYS A 12 5.56 7.05 7.82
N THR A 13 5.60 5.85 7.26
CA THR A 13 4.80 5.44 6.10
C THR A 13 3.82 4.33 6.46
N LEU A 14 2.73 4.19 5.70
CA LEU A 14 1.75 3.13 5.94
C LEU A 14 2.39 1.76 5.73
N THR A 15 3.22 1.62 4.70
CA THR A 15 3.92 0.35 4.45
C THR A 15 4.84 -0.04 5.60
N GLY A 16 5.56 0.93 6.18
CA GLY A 16 6.39 0.68 7.35
C GLY A 16 5.58 0.22 8.57
N MET A 17 4.38 0.78 8.77
CA MET A 17 3.47 0.31 9.82
C MET A 17 3.04 -1.14 9.60
N TYR A 18 2.74 -1.55 8.36
CA TYR A 18 2.35 -2.92 8.04
C TYR A 18 3.51 -3.90 8.17
N ALA A 19 4.72 -3.49 7.78
CA ALA A 19 5.93 -4.28 7.99
C ALA A 19 6.18 -4.53 9.48
N GLN A 20 6.06 -3.50 10.32
CA GLN A 20 6.16 -3.66 11.79
C GLN A 20 5.06 -4.56 12.35
N TYR A 21 3.82 -4.40 11.88
CA TYR A 21 2.71 -5.25 12.30
C TYR A 21 2.99 -6.74 11.98
N LEU A 22 3.48 -7.04 10.77
CA LEU A 22 3.81 -8.41 10.36
C LEU A 22 4.90 -9.03 11.25
N LEU A 23 5.91 -8.24 11.62
CA LEU A 23 6.95 -8.67 12.57
C LEU A 23 6.38 -8.98 13.95
N ILE A 24 5.50 -8.13 14.47
CA ILE A 24 4.84 -8.34 15.76
C ILE A 24 4.01 -9.62 15.72
N GLN A 25 3.25 -9.87 14.65
CA GLN A 25 2.45 -11.09 14.51
C GLN A 25 3.32 -12.35 14.47
N SER A 26 4.41 -12.31 13.69
CA SER A 26 5.37 -13.42 13.60
C SER A 26 6.01 -13.71 14.97
N ASN A 27 6.33 -12.68 15.75
CA ASN A 27 6.87 -12.83 17.11
C ASN A 27 5.84 -13.47 18.07
N ILE A 28 4.60 -12.98 18.06
CA ILE A 28 3.51 -13.52 18.90
C ILE A 28 3.26 -15.00 18.57
N LYS A 29 3.21 -15.35 17.29
CA LYS A 29 3.02 -16.74 16.84
C LYS A 29 4.15 -17.64 17.32
N ASN A 30 5.40 -17.20 17.17
CA ASN A 30 6.59 -17.93 17.61
C ASN A 30 6.60 -18.13 19.14
N LYS A 31 6.24 -17.12 19.94
CA LYS A 31 6.12 -17.27 21.41
C LYS A 31 5.04 -18.27 21.82
N LYS A 32 3.95 -18.35 21.07
CA LYS A 32 2.82 -19.26 21.37
C LYS A 32 3.08 -20.72 20.98
N HIS A 33 3.90 -20.98 19.96
CA HIS A 33 4.01 -22.30 19.35
C HIS A 33 5.44 -22.83 19.19
N GLY A 34 6.47 -22.00 19.43
CA GLY A 34 7.87 -22.35 19.31
C GLY A 34 8.59 -22.42 20.66
N ASN A 35 9.69 -23.17 20.72
CA ASN A 35 10.64 -23.14 21.82
C ASN A 35 11.26 -21.72 21.88
N GLY A 36 11.02 -20.97 22.95
CA GLY A 36 11.18 -19.51 23.07
C GLY A 36 12.57 -18.87 22.92
N ASN A 37 13.42 -19.36 22.01
CA ASN A 37 14.83 -18.97 21.89
C ASN A 37 15.19 -18.18 20.60
N LYS A 38 14.22 -17.80 19.75
CA LYS A 38 14.51 -17.02 18.53
C LYS A 38 14.38 -15.52 18.82
N THR A 39 15.51 -14.85 19.07
CA THR A 39 15.57 -13.41 19.36
C THR A 39 15.83 -12.53 18.12
N GLU A 40 16.28 -13.09 17.00
CA GLU A 40 16.55 -12.34 15.77
C GLU A 40 15.32 -12.26 14.86
N THR A 41 14.92 -11.02 14.52
CA THR A 41 13.80 -10.68 13.61
C THR A 41 13.84 -11.46 12.29
N GLN A 42 15.04 -11.65 11.72
CA GLN A 42 15.24 -12.38 10.47
C GLN A 42 14.84 -13.86 10.61
N LYS A 43 15.24 -14.52 11.70
CA LYS A 43 14.92 -15.93 11.99
C LYS A 43 13.43 -16.17 12.28
N LEU A 44 12.70 -15.14 12.72
CA LEU A 44 11.25 -15.19 12.94
C LEU A 44 10.52 -15.21 11.59
N LEU A 45 10.83 -14.25 10.72
CA LEU A 45 10.25 -14.15 9.39
C LEU A 45 10.61 -15.35 8.51
N GLU A 46 11.84 -15.86 8.58
CA GLU A 46 12.25 -17.05 7.83
C GLU A 46 11.39 -18.29 8.17
N SER A 47 10.99 -18.48 9.44
CA SER A 47 10.11 -19.59 9.80
C SER A 47 8.67 -19.45 9.31
N ASP A 48 8.20 -18.22 9.13
CA ASP A 48 6.85 -17.94 8.61
C ASP A 48 6.86 -17.64 7.10
N LYS A 49 8.04 -17.65 6.46
CA LYS A 49 8.23 -17.23 5.07
C LYS A 49 7.33 -18.01 4.12
N GLU A 50 7.37 -19.33 4.18
CA GLU A 50 6.63 -20.17 3.24
C GLU A 50 5.12 -19.87 3.28
N ILE A 51 4.53 -19.81 4.49
CA ILE A 51 3.10 -19.55 4.63
C ILE A 51 2.75 -18.11 4.23
N LEU A 52 3.59 -17.12 4.55
CA LEU A 52 3.37 -15.72 4.17
C LEU A 52 3.45 -15.50 2.67
N LEU A 53 4.36 -16.19 1.97
CA LEU A 53 4.46 -16.13 0.51
C LEU A 53 3.25 -16.79 -0.17
N LYS A 54 2.80 -17.95 0.32
CA LYS A 54 1.56 -18.59 -0.18
C LYS A 54 0.33 -17.69 0.05
N LEU A 55 0.23 -17.07 1.22
CA LEU A 55 -0.84 -16.12 1.54
C LEU A 55 -0.76 -14.86 0.66
N GLY A 56 0.45 -14.40 0.33
CA GLY A 56 0.67 -13.32 -0.64
C GLY A 56 0.20 -13.68 -2.05
N GLN A 57 0.51 -14.88 -2.51
CA GLN A 57 0.02 -15.39 -3.79
C GLN A 57 -1.52 -15.42 -3.83
N LEU A 58 -2.14 -15.99 -2.79
CA LEU A 58 -3.59 -15.99 -2.65
C LEU A 58 -4.16 -14.57 -2.65
N ALA A 59 -3.56 -13.67 -1.86
CA ALA A 59 -4.00 -12.28 -1.76
C ALA A 59 -3.97 -11.57 -3.11
N PHE A 60 -2.89 -11.77 -3.88
CA PHE A 60 -2.74 -11.21 -5.21
C PHE A 60 -3.79 -11.76 -6.19
N GLN A 61 -3.99 -13.08 -6.22
CA GLN A 61 -4.99 -13.70 -7.09
C GLN A 61 -6.42 -13.21 -6.78
N GLN A 62 -6.77 -13.07 -5.51
CA GLN A 62 -8.08 -12.57 -5.10
C GLN A 62 -8.21 -11.07 -5.36
N LEU A 63 -7.13 -10.29 -5.21
CA LEU A 63 -7.12 -8.87 -5.54
C LEU A 63 -7.36 -8.64 -7.05
N GLU A 64 -6.71 -9.41 -7.92
CA GLU A 64 -6.95 -9.32 -9.38
C GLU A 64 -8.39 -9.69 -9.77
N LYS A 65 -9.00 -10.63 -9.05
CA LYS A 65 -10.41 -11.01 -9.24
C LYS A 65 -11.40 -10.00 -8.63
N GLY A 66 -10.94 -9.06 -7.81
CA GLY A 66 -11.79 -8.14 -7.04
C GLY A 66 -12.53 -8.81 -5.88
N ASN A 67 -12.04 -9.96 -5.41
CA ASN A 67 -12.67 -10.75 -4.35
C ASN A 67 -12.11 -10.37 -2.98
N VAL A 68 -13.01 -10.16 -2.02
CA VAL A 68 -12.67 -9.96 -0.59
C VAL A 68 -12.81 -11.25 0.22
N VAL A 69 -13.59 -12.19 -0.30
CA VAL A 69 -13.90 -13.49 0.32
C VAL A 69 -13.53 -14.59 -0.66
N PHE A 70 -12.92 -15.65 -0.15
CA PHE A 70 -12.44 -16.81 -0.91
C PHE A 70 -12.80 -18.11 -0.19
N TYR A 71 -12.59 -19.24 -0.86
CA TYR A 71 -13.04 -20.55 -0.42
C TYR A 71 -11.87 -21.49 -0.07
N GLU A 72 -12.20 -22.67 0.44
CA GLU A 72 -11.21 -23.72 0.71
C GLU A 72 -10.52 -24.19 -0.57
N GLU A 73 -11.20 -24.14 -1.72
CA GLU A 73 -10.60 -24.44 -3.01
C GLU A 73 -9.47 -23.46 -3.36
N ASP A 74 -9.68 -22.15 -3.15
CA ASP A 74 -8.66 -21.12 -3.39
C ASP A 74 -7.44 -21.32 -2.47
N LEU A 75 -7.67 -21.71 -1.21
CA LEU A 75 -6.59 -22.07 -0.27
C LEU A 75 -5.77 -23.25 -0.80
N ARG A 76 -6.46 -24.31 -1.25
CA ARG A 76 -5.82 -25.52 -1.77
C ARG A 76 -5.04 -25.27 -3.05
N GLU A 77 -5.52 -24.41 -3.93
CA GLU A 77 -4.80 -23.97 -5.15
C GLU A 77 -3.47 -23.29 -4.81
N CYS A 78 -3.40 -22.57 -3.69
CA CYS A 78 -2.16 -21.95 -3.18
C CYS A 78 -1.34 -22.89 -2.26
N GLY A 79 -1.74 -24.16 -2.11
CA GLY A 79 -1.05 -25.12 -1.24
C GLY A 79 -1.14 -24.77 0.25
N ILE A 80 -2.23 -24.13 0.67
CA ILE A 80 -2.51 -23.75 2.06
C ILE A 80 -3.62 -24.67 2.60
N SER A 81 -3.37 -25.33 3.73
CA SER A 81 -4.43 -26.04 4.45
C SER A 81 -5.32 -25.07 5.24
N VAL A 82 -6.58 -25.45 5.47
CA VAL A 82 -7.51 -24.66 6.33
C VAL A 82 -6.90 -24.39 7.71
N THR A 83 -6.19 -25.37 8.27
CA THR A 83 -5.51 -25.24 9.57
C THR A 83 -4.40 -24.20 9.52
N GLU A 84 -3.61 -24.14 8.45
CA GLU A 84 -2.57 -23.11 8.29
C GLU A 84 -3.17 -21.72 8.11
N ALA A 85 -4.22 -21.59 7.29
CA ALA A 85 -4.93 -20.33 7.09
C ALA A 85 -5.50 -19.80 8.43
N SER A 86 -6.28 -20.63 9.14
CA SER A 86 -6.88 -20.23 10.42
C SER A 86 -5.85 -19.98 11.54
N ARG A 87 -4.68 -20.61 11.49
CA ARG A 87 -3.59 -20.40 12.48
C ARG A 87 -2.58 -19.31 12.08
N SER A 88 -2.68 -18.77 10.87
CA SER A 88 -1.79 -17.71 10.39
C SER A 88 -1.94 -16.40 11.16
N GLY A 89 -3.12 -16.18 11.76
CA GLY A 89 -3.48 -14.93 12.44
C GLY A 89 -3.82 -13.78 11.49
N VAL A 90 -3.80 -14.03 10.18
CA VAL A 90 -4.09 -13.03 9.13
C VAL A 90 -5.28 -13.40 8.24
N CYS A 91 -5.80 -14.61 8.37
CA CYS A 91 -7.06 -15.05 7.78
C CYS A 91 -8.13 -15.27 8.86
N THR A 92 -9.38 -14.97 8.51
CA THR A 92 -10.57 -15.21 9.34
C THR A 92 -11.45 -16.24 8.64
N GLU A 93 -11.86 -17.28 9.37
CA GLU A 93 -12.84 -18.25 8.92
C GLU A 93 -14.26 -17.72 9.19
N ILE A 94 -15.08 -17.65 8.14
CA ILE A 94 -16.44 -17.14 8.15
C ILE A 94 -17.39 -18.29 7.78
N PHE A 95 -18.40 -18.52 8.61
CA PHE A 95 -19.39 -19.57 8.38
C PHE A 95 -20.64 -19.00 7.73
N LYS A 96 -21.13 -19.65 6.66
CA LYS A 96 -22.49 -19.43 6.14
C LYS A 96 -23.23 -20.76 6.09
N GLN A 97 -24.37 -20.82 6.77
CA GLN A 97 -25.26 -21.97 6.73
C GLN A 97 -26.34 -21.70 5.68
N GLU A 98 -26.21 -22.27 4.48
CA GLU A 98 -27.21 -22.12 3.42
C GLU A 98 -28.12 -23.36 3.27
N THR A 99 -27.73 -24.54 3.75
CA THR A 99 -28.55 -25.78 3.82
C THR A 99 -28.00 -26.74 4.90
N ALA A 100 -28.30 -28.06 4.83
CA ALA A 100 -27.68 -29.12 5.65
C ALA A 100 -26.14 -29.23 5.52
N TRP A 101 -25.53 -28.40 4.67
CA TRP A 101 -24.08 -28.33 4.45
C TRP A 101 -23.58 -26.95 4.91
N ILE A 102 -22.61 -26.95 5.83
CA ILE A 102 -21.93 -25.73 6.28
C ILE A 102 -20.85 -25.42 5.24
N LYS A 103 -20.99 -24.32 4.50
CA LYS A 103 -19.94 -23.84 3.59
C LYS A 103 -19.04 -22.87 4.34
N LYS A 104 -17.73 -23.10 4.26
CA LYS A 104 -16.70 -22.25 4.86
C LYS A 104 -16.22 -21.24 3.85
N PHE A 105 -16.19 -19.99 4.28
CA PHE A 105 -15.64 -18.87 3.52
C PHE A 105 -14.50 -18.30 4.35
N PHE A 106 -13.54 -17.68 3.68
CA PHE A 106 -12.38 -17.09 4.32
C PHE A 106 -12.21 -15.67 3.81
N SER A 107 -11.71 -14.80 4.67
CA SER A 107 -11.23 -13.48 4.27
C SER A 107 -9.91 -13.20 4.96
N PHE A 108 -9.15 -12.25 4.43
CA PHE A 108 -8.09 -11.64 5.24
C PHE A 108 -8.73 -10.83 6.38
N VAL A 109 -7.97 -10.59 7.45
CA VAL A 109 -8.42 -9.80 8.61
C VAL A 109 -8.91 -8.39 8.24
N HIS A 110 -8.37 -7.83 7.15
CA HIS A 110 -8.80 -6.58 6.56
C HIS A 110 -8.37 -6.51 5.09
N LEU A 111 -9.13 -5.79 4.25
CA LEU A 111 -8.83 -5.64 2.81
C LEU A 111 -7.45 -5.05 2.56
N SER A 112 -7.05 -4.04 3.34
CA SER A 112 -5.69 -3.48 3.25
C SER A 112 -4.59 -4.52 3.51
N PHE A 113 -4.87 -5.54 4.33
CA PHE A 113 -3.90 -6.59 4.59
C PHE A 113 -3.77 -7.56 3.42
N GLN A 114 -4.88 -7.81 2.71
CA GLN A 114 -4.87 -8.49 1.42
C GLN A 114 -4.03 -7.71 0.40
N GLU A 115 -4.27 -6.40 0.24
CA GLU A 115 -3.49 -5.57 -0.69
C GLU A 115 -2.00 -5.49 -0.34
N TYR A 116 -1.66 -5.44 0.96
CA TYR A 116 -0.28 -5.47 1.42
C TYR A 116 0.42 -6.80 1.09
N LEU A 117 -0.21 -7.94 1.39
CA LEU A 117 0.33 -9.26 1.07
C LEU A 117 0.43 -9.49 -0.44
N ALA A 118 -0.51 -8.97 -1.22
CA ALA A 118 -0.46 -9.00 -2.67
C ALA A 118 0.76 -8.22 -3.20
N ALA A 119 1.01 -7.01 -2.67
CA ALA A 119 2.18 -6.21 -3.03
C ALA A 119 3.49 -6.92 -2.64
N LEU A 120 3.52 -7.57 -1.47
CA LEU A 120 4.66 -8.39 -1.03
C LEU A 120 4.92 -9.54 -2.00
N HIS A 121 3.89 -10.26 -2.44
CA HIS A 121 4.04 -11.34 -3.40
C HIS A 121 4.57 -10.87 -4.76
N VAL A 122 4.06 -9.73 -5.26
CA VAL A 122 4.56 -9.14 -6.52
C VAL A 122 6.03 -8.77 -6.40
N LEU A 123 6.44 -8.12 -5.31
CA LEU A 123 7.85 -7.77 -5.13
C LEU A 123 8.75 -9.01 -4.93
N ASP A 124 8.32 -10.00 -4.16
CA ASP A 124 9.07 -11.24 -3.96
C ASP A 124 9.27 -11.98 -5.30
N SER A 125 8.19 -12.17 -6.05
CA SER A 125 8.21 -12.80 -7.37
C SER A 125 9.12 -12.05 -8.35
N PHE A 126 9.12 -10.71 -8.30
CA PHE A 126 10.00 -9.88 -9.12
C PHE A 126 11.46 -10.19 -8.84
N THR A 127 11.85 -10.26 -7.56
CA THR A 127 13.24 -10.54 -7.17
C THR A 127 13.71 -11.97 -7.45
N HIS A 128 12.77 -12.89 -7.70
CA HIS A 128 13.05 -14.28 -8.07
C HIS A 128 12.87 -14.56 -9.57
N ASN A 129 12.49 -13.55 -10.37
CA ASN A 129 12.12 -13.70 -11.79
C ASN A 129 10.98 -14.71 -12.02
N GLU A 130 10.04 -14.81 -11.07
CA GLU A 130 8.91 -15.75 -11.10
C GLU A 130 7.62 -15.08 -11.56
N PHE A 131 7.58 -14.70 -12.83
CA PHE A 131 6.46 -13.92 -13.39
C PHE A 131 5.23 -14.75 -13.77
N ASN A 132 5.31 -16.08 -13.70
CA ASN A 132 4.27 -17.00 -14.13
C ASN A 132 2.96 -16.83 -13.36
N ALA A 133 3.04 -16.30 -12.13
CA ALA A 133 1.90 -16.06 -11.24
C ALA A 133 1.20 -14.72 -11.50
N TRP A 134 1.73 -13.85 -12.38
CA TRP A 134 1.24 -12.48 -12.54
C TRP A 134 0.06 -12.35 -13.51
N GLY A 135 -0.40 -13.45 -14.10
CA GLY A 135 -1.63 -13.48 -14.90
C GLY A 135 -1.72 -12.34 -15.92
N SER A 136 -2.71 -11.46 -15.74
CA SER A 136 -2.94 -10.28 -16.59
C SER A 136 -2.20 -9.01 -16.14
N PHE A 137 -1.50 -9.07 -15.02
CA PHE A 137 -0.85 -7.93 -14.40
C PHE A 137 0.30 -7.38 -15.23
N LEU A 138 1.06 -8.23 -15.94
CA LEU A 138 2.08 -7.80 -16.89
C LEU A 138 1.95 -8.47 -18.28
N PRO A 139 2.23 -7.74 -19.38
CA PRO A 139 2.34 -8.34 -20.70
C PRO A 139 3.62 -9.18 -20.88
N SER A 140 3.56 -10.06 -21.88
CA SER A 140 4.17 -11.40 -22.02
C SER A 140 5.69 -11.53 -22.13
N GLU A 141 6.48 -10.46 -22.01
CA GLU A 141 7.94 -10.56 -22.12
C GLU A 141 8.63 -10.18 -20.79
N PRO A 142 8.87 -11.19 -19.93
CA PRO A 142 9.51 -11.02 -18.62
C PRO A 142 11.03 -10.78 -18.67
N SER A 143 11.68 -11.04 -19.80
CA SER A 143 13.11 -10.78 -19.93
C SER A 143 13.34 -9.26 -19.95
N GLU A 144 14.04 -8.75 -18.93
CA GLU A 144 14.52 -7.35 -18.80
C GLU A 144 13.56 -6.32 -18.14
N LEU A 145 12.57 -6.76 -17.35
CA LEU A 145 11.79 -5.81 -16.53
C LEU A 145 12.64 -5.22 -15.40
N SER A 146 12.88 -3.90 -15.45
CA SER A 146 13.46 -3.18 -14.32
C SER A 146 12.41 -2.95 -13.22
N LEU A 147 12.86 -2.63 -12.00
CA LEU A 147 11.93 -2.28 -10.91
C LEU A 147 11.15 -1.00 -11.24
N HIS A 148 11.78 -0.06 -11.95
CA HIS A 148 11.11 1.14 -12.45
C HIS A 148 9.97 0.78 -13.42
N ASP A 149 10.21 -0.17 -14.34
CA ASP A 149 9.18 -0.63 -15.27
C ASP A 149 8.02 -1.32 -14.53
N LEU A 150 8.31 -2.09 -13.49
CA LEU A 150 7.29 -2.67 -12.62
C LEU A 150 6.43 -1.58 -11.97
N HIS A 151 7.07 -0.58 -11.36
CA HIS A 151 6.37 0.55 -10.74
C HIS A 151 5.52 1.31 -11.76
N LYS A 152 6.07 1.62 -12.93
CA LYS A 152 5.37 2.33 -14.01
C LYS A 152 4.09 1.59 -14.42
N LYS A 153 4.20 0.28 -14.64
CA LYS A 153 3.06 -0.55 -15.03
C LYS A 153 2.01 -0.64 -13.91
N ALA A 154 2.45 -0.76 -12.65
CA ALA A 154 1.53 -0.75 -11.51
C ALA A 154 0.80 0.60 -11.36
N ILE A 155 1.51 1.72 -11.53
CA ILE A 155 0.94 3.08 -11.53
C ILE A 155 -0.12 3.20 -12.64
N ASP A 156 0.23 2.79 -13.87
CA ASP A 156 -0.69 2.86 -15.01
C ASP A 156 -1.94 1.99 -14.80
N LYS A 157 -1.78 0.79 -14.23
CA LYS A 157 -2.91 -0.12 -13.94
C LYS A 157 -3.80 0.46 -12.84
N ALA A 158 -3.23 1.03 -11.78
CA ALA A 158 -4.00 1.67 -10.70
C ALA A 158 -4.74 2.93 -11.18
N LEU A 159 -4.11 3.76 -12.02
CA LEU A 159 -4.76 4.96 -12.59
C LEU A 159 -5.91 4.62 -13.54
N LYS A 160 -5.87 3.47 -14.22
CA LYS A 160 -6.95 2.95 -15.07
C LYS A 160 -8.07 2.26 -14.29
N SER A 161 -7.85 1.92 -13.02
CA SER A 161 -8.86 1.29 -12.18
C SER A 161 -9.99 2.29 -11.93
N GLU A 162 -11.24 1.95 -12.27
CA GLU A 162 -12.35 2.89 -12.11
C GLU A 162 -12.69 3.13 -10.63
N ASN A 163 -12.71 2.06 -9.83
CA ASN A 163 -13.09 2.10 -8.41
C ASN A 163 -11.91 2.26 -7.43
N GLY A 164 -10.67 2.31 -7.94
CA GLY A 164 -9.47 2.51 -7.11
C GLY A 164 -9.06 1.29 -6.26
N HIS A 165 -9.59 0.11 -6.53
CA HIS A 165 -9.25 -1.12 -5.77
C HIS A 165 -7.77 -1.53 -5.79
N LEU A 166 -6.93 -0.86 -6.59
CA LEU A 166 -5.48 -1.10 -6.66
C LEU A 166 -4.66 0.05 -6.02
N ASP A 167 -5.31 1.08 -5.50
CA ASP A 167 -4.63 2.28 -5.02
C ASP A 167 -3.76 1.98 -3.79
N LEU A 168 -4.28 1.18 -2.85
CA LEU A 168 -3.55 0.84 -1.65
C LEU A 168 -2.52 -0.26 -1.90
N PHE A 169 -2.83 -1.24 -2.77
CA PHE A 169 -1.82 -2.15 -3.33
C PHE A 169 -0.62 -1.40 -3.95
N LEU A 170 -0.87 -0.37 -4.78
CA LEU A 170 0.20 0.42 -5.40
C LEU A 170 1.08 1.10 -4.35
N ARG A 171 0.46 1.73 -3.35
CA ARG A 171 1.17 2.37 -2.23
C ARG A 171 2.09 1.37 -1.52
N PHE A 172 1.56 0.19 -1.20
CA PHE A 172 2.36 -0.86 -0.57
C PHE A 172 3.49 -1.37 -1.45
N LEU A 173 3.26 -1.55 -2.76
CA LEU A 173 4.31 -1.99 -3.68
C LEU A 173 5.47 -0.99 -3.70
N LEU A 174 5.17 0.30 -3.85
CA LEU A 174 6.16 1.37 -3.84
C LEU A 174 6.91 1.47 -2.50
N GLY A 175 6.18 1.38 -1.39
CA GLY A 175 6.77 1.39 -0.05
C GLY A 175 7.64 0.16 0.22
N LEU A 176 7.23 -1.03 -0.21
CA LEU A 176 7.98 -2.28 -0.01
C LEU A 176 9.26 -2.30 -0.86
N SER A 177 9.29 -1.57 -1.97
CA SER A 177 10.48 -1.36 -2.79
C SER A 177 11.53 -0.43 -2.14
N GLN A 178 11.21 0.24 -1.03
CA GLN A 178 12.17 1.05 -0.29
C GLN A 178 13.15 0.16 0.50
N ASP A 179 14.45 0.49 0.42
CA ASP A 179 15.52 -0.24 1.11
C ASP A 179 15.30 -0.38 2.62
N SER A 180 14.67 0.61 3.27
CA SER A 180 14.36 0.57 4.70
C SER A 180 13.36 -0.53 5.05
N ASN A 181 12.29 -0.68 4.25
CA ASN A 181 11.28 -1.72 4.44
C ASN A 181 11.81 -3.10 4.02
N GLN A 182 12.61 -3.20 2.96
CA GLN A 182 13.27 -4.45 2.58
C GLN A 182 14.26 -4.91 3.65
N ARG A 183 15.02 -3.98 4.26
CA ARG A 183 15.90 -4.27 5.41
C ARG A 183 15.11 -4.83 6.59
N LEU A 184 13.97 -4.23 6.90
CA LEU A 184 13.10 -4.70 7.98
C LEU A 184 12.53 -6.10 7.73
N LEU A 185 12.31 -6.44 6.45
CA LEU A 185 11.71 -7.69 6.00
C LEU A 185 12.71 -8.66 5.35
N GLN A 186 14.01 -8.59 5.67
CA GLN A 186 15.05 -9.42 5.03
C GLN A 186 14.82 -10.94 5.09
N GLY A 187 14.05 -11.41 6.08
CA GLY A 187 13.64 -12.83 6.15
C GLY A 187 12.60 -13.23 5.10
N LEU A 188 11.93 -12.26 4.47
CA LEU A 188 10.94 -12.46 3.40
C LEU A 188 11.47 -11.97 2.04
N LEU A 189 11.92 -10.72 1.98
CA LEU A 189 12.25 -10.01 0.73
C LEU A 189 13.76 -9.87 0.52
N LYS A 190 14.17 -9.97 -0.75
CA LYS A 190 15.54 -9.61 -1.17
C LYS A 190 15.66 -8.10 -1.38
N GLN A 191 16.86 -7.57 -1.16
CA GLN A 191 17.14 -6.18 -1.48
C GLN A 191 17.22 -5.98 -2.99
N THR A 192 16.50 -4.98 -3.51
CA THR A 192 16.51 -4.62 -4.93
C THR A 192 17.55 -3.56 -5.27
N GLY A 193 18.13 -2.88 -4.26
CA GLY A 193 19.14 -1.82 -4.47
C GLY A 193 18.59 -0.62 -5.24
N SER A 194 17.33 -0.26 -4.99
CA SER A 194 16.53 0.59 -5.88
C SER A 194 16.69 2.07 -5.59
N ASN A 195 16.96 2.87 -6.63
CA ASN A 195 16.72 4.32 -6.61
C ASN A 195 15.27 4.62 -7.03
N SER A 196 14.52 5.34 -6.19
CA SER A 196 13.14 5.74 -6.47
C SER A 196 13.03 6.94 -7.42
N GLU A 197 14.11 7.62 -7.78
CA GLU A 197 14.11 8.88 -8.52
C GLU A 197 13.31 8.83 -9.84
N GLU A 198 13.52 7.79 -10.66
CA GLU A 198 12.78 7.65 -11.92
C GLU A 198 11.29 7.38 -11.69
N THR A 199 10.95 6.69 -10.60
CA THR A 199 9.58 6.40 -10.19
C THR A 199 8.89 7.69 -9.73
N VAL A 200 9.58 8.49 -8.91
CA VAL A 200 9.11 9.82 -8.46
C VAL A 200 8.86 10.73 -9.66
N LYS A 201 9.80 10.82 -10.61
CA LYS A 201 9.63 11.60 -11.84
C LYS A 201 8.42 11.12 -12.65
N TYR A 202 8.16 9.81 -12.69
CA TYR A 202 6.98 9.28 -13.36
C TYR A 202 5.67 9.67 -12.66
N ILE A 203 5.61 9.49 -11.33
CA ILE A 203 4.45 9.88 -10.52
C ILE A 203 4.11 11.36 -10.72
N LYS A 204 5.11 12.25 -10.71
CA LYS A 204 4.90 13.69 -10.95
C LYS A 204 4.32 13.98 -12.33
N ARG A 205 4.81 13.32 -13.38
CA ARG A 205 4.22 13.44 -14.73
C ARG A 205 2.77 12.99 -14.75
N CYS A 206 2.43 11.87 -14.09
CA CYS A 206 1.06 11.40 -13.97
C CYS A 206 0.18 12.40 -13.18
N PHE A 207 0.74 13.02 -12.15
CA PHE A 207 0.05 14.02 -11.33
C PHE A 207 -0.32 15.27 -12.15
N GLU A 208 0.56 15.73 -13.03
CA GLU A 208 0.29 16.84 -13.96
C GLU A 208 -0.72 16.48 -15.06
N GLY A 209 -0.77 15.21 -15.46
CA GLY A 209 -1.67 14.66 -16.49
C GLY A 209 -3.13 14.53 -16.05
N ARG A 210 -3.80 15.68 -15.80
CA ARG A 210 -5.24 15.86 -15.51
C ARG A 210 -5.95 14.64 -14.89
N SER A 211 -5.54 14.27 -13.69
CA SER A 211 -6.16 13.21 -12.88
C SER A 211 -7.32 13.74 -12.01
N SER A 212 -8.26 12.88 -11.62
CA SER A 212 -9.33 13.22 -10.66
C SER A 212 -8.74 13.57 -9.29
N PRO A 213 -9.50 14.26 -8.40
CA PRO A 213 -9.01 14.59 -7.06
C PRO A 213 -8.53 13.36 -6.27
N GLU A 214 -9.26 12.26 -6.32
CA GLU A 214 -8.94 11.00 -5.64
C GLU A 214 -7.64 10.40 -6.17
N ARG A 215 -7.44 10.42 -7.49
CA ARG A 215 -6.21 9.94 -8.14
C ARG A 215 -5.02 10.81 -7.79
N CYS A 216 -5.18 12.14 -7.77
CA CYS A 216 -4.14 13.07 -7.31
C CYS A 216 -3.73 12.77 -5.86
N ILE A 217 -4.70 12.52 -4.97
CA ILE A 217 -4.44 12.18 -3.57
C ILE A 217 -3.72 10.83 -3.46
N ASN A 218 -4.13 9.82 -4.24
CA ASN A 218 -3.42 8.55 -4.25
C ASN A 218 -1.95 8.68 -4.71
N LEU A 219 -1.69 9.46 -5.75
CA LEU A 219 -0.31 9.74 -6.21
C LEU A 219 0.51 10.51 -5.17
N LEU A 220 -0.09 11.43 -4.42
CA LEU A 220 0.56 12.10 -3.30
C LEU A 220 0.93 11.09 -2.20
N HIS A 221 0.04 10.17 -1.86
CA HIS A 221 0.36 9.08 -0.93
C HIS A 221 1.46 8.17 -1.46
N CYS A 222 1.51 7.89 -2.77
CA CYS A 222 2.58 7.11 -3.38
C CYS A 222 3.95 7.78 -3.19
N LEU A 223 4.03 9.11 -3.35
CA LEU A 223 5.27 9.87 -3.06
C LEU A 223 5.65 9.76 -1.57
N SER A 224 4.67 9.86 -0.67
CA SER A 224 4.90 9.70 0.77
C SER A 224 5.46 8.32 1.13
N GLU A 225 4.97 7.23 0.51
CA GLU A 225 5.54 5.88 0.70
C GLU A 225 6.99 5.77 0.21
N LEU A 226 7.38 6.59 -0.77
CA LEU A 226 8.75 6.71 -1.28
C LEU A 226 9.60 7.72 -0.49
N ASN A 227 9.09 8.25 0.63
CA ASN A 227 9.70 9.32 1.43
C ASN A 227 10.03 10.59 0.63
N ASP A 228 9.26 10.88 -0.42
CA ASP A 228 9.39 12.08 -1.23
C ASP A 228 8.32 13.11 -0.83
N ASP A 229 8.78 14.28 -0.36
CA ASP A 229 7.95 15.41 0.07
C ASP A 229 7.96 16.56 -0.94
N SER A 230 8.50 16.33 -2.14
CA SER A 230 8.82 17.41 -3.07
C SER A 230 7.57 18.07 -3.65
N LEU A 231 6.49 17.31 -3.86
CA LEU A 231 5.21 17.87 -4.30
C LEU A 231 4.55 18.74 -3.22
N GLU A 232 4.71 18.39 -1.95
CA GLU A 232 4.24 19.24 -0.85
C GLU A 232 4.98 20.57 -0.83
N LYS A 233 6.31 20.53 -1.04
CA LYS A 233 7.14 21.75 -1.18
C LYS A 233 6.73 22.59 -2.38
N GLU A 234 6.45 21.97 -3.52
CA GLU A 234 5.94 22.66 -4.72
C GLU A 234 4.63 23.39 -4.41
N VAL A 235 3.67 22.73 -3.74
CA VAL A 235 2.41 23.38 -3.31
C VAL A 235 2.66 24.59 -2.41
N GLN A 236 3.57 24.49 -1.43
CA GLN A 236 3.91 25.62 -0.56
C GLN A 236 4.59 26.77 -1.32
N GLN A 237 5.41 26.45 -2.32
CA GLN A 237 6.06 27.45 -3.17
C GLN A 237 5.02 28.24 -3.99
N TYR A 238 4.05 27.57 -4.61
CA TYR A 238 2.97 28.21 -5.35
C TYR A 238 2.15 29.19 -4.49
N LEU A 239 1.88 28.80 -3.24
CA LEU A 239 1.19 29.69 -2.28
C LEU A 239 2.00 30.94 -1.93
N SER A 240 3.32 30.83 -1.93
CA SER A 240 4.23 31.92 -1.57
C SER A 240 4.51 32.86 -2.73
N SER A 241 4.57 32.35 -3.97
CA SER A 241 4.84 33.14 -5.16
C SER A 241 3.60 33.82 -5.75
N GLY A 242 2.40 33.29 -5.48
CA GLY A 242 1.16 33.76 -6.08
C GLY A 242 0.96 33.31 -7.54
N ASP A 243 1.80 32.38 -8.00
CA ASP A 243 1.72 31.82 -9.35
C ASP A 243 0.43 31.00 -9.54
N LEU A 244 0.06 30.77 -10.80
CA LEU A 244 -1.14 30.02 -11.14
C LEU A 244 -1.02 28.55 -10.70
N ILE A 245 -1.88 28.14 -9.77
CA ILE A 245 -1.93 26.78 -9.22
C ILE A 245 -2.80 25.90 -10.13
N SER A 246 -2.25 24.76 -10.56
CA SER A 246 -3.02 23.79 -11.35
C SER A 246 -4.11 23.08 -10.51
N PRO A 247 -5.18 22.55 -11.13
CA PRO A 247 -6.18 21.76 -10.41
C PRO A 247 -5.59 20.59 -9.62
N ALA A 248 -4.59 19.87 -10.16
CA ALA A 248 -3.93 18.78 -9.43
C ALA A 248 -3.28 19.28 -8.13
N HIS A 249 -2.54 20.38 -8.21
CA HIS A 249 -1.94 21.02 -7.03
C HIS A 249 -2.99 21.53 -6.04
N CYS A 250 -4.15 21.99 -6.51
CA CYS A 250 -5.28 22.32 -5.64
C CYS A 250 -5.85 21.09 -4.91
N SER A 251 -5.87 19.91 -5.53
CA SER A 251 -6.22 18.65 -4.82
C SER A 251 -5.22 18.32 -3.73
N ALA A 252 -3.92 18.43 -4.00
CA ALA A 252 -2.88 18.21 -2.99
C ALA A 252 -2.98 19.23 -1.85
N LEU A 253 -3.17 20.51 -2.16
CA LEU A 253 -3.41 21.56 -1.17
C LEU A 253 -4.62 21.23 -0.29
N ALA A 254 -5.76 20.88 -0.90
CA ALA A 254 -6.97 20.56 -0.17
C ALA A 254 -6.74 19.39 0.80
N TYR A 255 -6.06 18.34 0.33
CA TYR A 255 -5.69 17.20 1.16
C TYR A 255 -4.78 17.61 2.33
N MET A 256 -3.73 18.40 2.09
CA MET A 256 -2.81 18.86 3.15
C MET A 256 -3.55 19.68 4.21
N LEU A 257 -4.47 20.55 3.80
CA LEU A 257 -5.28 21.36 4.71
C LEU A 257 -6.26 20.52 5.52
N LEU A 258 -6.93 19.54 4.89
CA LEU A 258 -7.88 18.64 5.57
C LEU A 258 -7.21 17.70 6.57
N ASN A 259 -5.96 17.32 6.34
CA ASN A 259 -5.20 16.45 7.24
C ASN A 259 -4.30 17.23 8.22
N SER A 260 -4.41 18.56 8.25
CA SER A 260 -3.71 19.35 9.26
C SER A 260 -4.32 19.10 10.64
N GLU A 261 -3.48 18.95 11.67
CA GLU A 261 -3.94 18.86 13.05
C GLU A 261 -4.65 20.16 13.52
N LYS A 262 -4.40 21.28 12.84
CA LYS A 262 -4.95 22.59 13.18
C LYS A 262 -6.12 22.92 12.27
N VAL A 263 -7.27 23.23 12.88
CA VAL A 263 -8.40 23.85 12.17
C VAL A 263 -7.96 25.23 11.68
N LEU A 264 -8.19 25.51 10.40
CA LEU A 264 -7.88 26.82 9.81
C LEU A 264 -8.81 27.89 10.40
N ASP A 265 -8.25 29.00 10.86
CA ASP A 265 -9.06 30.11 11.40
C ASP A 265 -9.83 30.85 10.29
N GLU A 266 -9.19 31.09 9.14
CA GLU A 266 -9.83 31.69 7.97
C GLU A 266 -9.34 31.01 6.68
N LEU A 267 -10.27 30.62 5.81
CA LEU A 267 -9.99 30.17 4.45
C LEU A 267 -10.53 31.21 3.46
N ASP A 268 -9.64 31.93 2.81
CA ASP A 268 -9.99 32.86 1.73
C ASP A 268 -9.77 32.15 0.40
N VAL A 269 -10.87 31.70 -0.22
CA VAL A 269 -10.80 30.92 -1.46
C VAL A 269 -10.41 31.80 -2.64
N GLY A 270 -10.69 33.11 -2.55
CA GLY A 270 -10.33 34.10 -3.56
C GLY A 270 -8.84 34.43 -3.63
N LYS A 271 -8.07 34.13 -2.57
CA LYS A 271 -6.60 34.28 -2.58
C LYS A 271 -5.88 33.26 -3.46
N TYR A 272 -6.49 32.13 -3.80
CA TYR A 272 -5.84 31.11 -4.62
C TYR A 272 -5.95 31.47 -6.10
N ASN A 273 -4.80 31.80 -6.70
CA ASN A 273 -4.70 32.01 -8.14
C ASN A 273 -4.84 30.66 -8.88
N THR A 274 -6.06 30.25 -9.23
CA THR A 274 -6.32 28.97 -9.92
C THR A 274 -7.56 29.04 -10.81
N SER A 275 -7.74 28.01 -11.65
CA SER A 275 -8.92 27.85 -12.49
C SER A 275 -10.19 27.51 -11.68
N ALA A 276 -11.37 27.64 -12.28
CA ALA A 276 -12.63 27.23 -11.66
C ALA A 276 -12.64 25.74 -11.23
N GLU A 277 -11.94 24.87 -11.94
CA GLU A 277 -11.76 23.48 -11.53
C GLU A 277 -10.88 23.37 -10.27
N GLY A 278 -9.78 24.11 -10.22
CA GLY A 278 -8.91 24.16 -9.03
C GLY A 278 -9.65 24.68 -7.80
N LEU A 279 -10.43 25.75 -7.94
CA LEU A 279 -11.25 26.28 -6.85
C LEU A 279 -12.22 25.22 -6.33
N ARG A 280 -12.91 24.49 -7.22
CA ARG A 280 -13.83 23.39 -6.83
C ARG A 280 -13.12 22.29 -6.02
N ARG A 281 -11.84 22.01 -6.31
CA ARG A 281 -11.06 21.00 -5.58
C ARG A 281 -10.72 21.44 -4.16
N VAL A 282 -10.70 22.75 -3.87
CA VAL A 282 -10.43 23.31 -2.53
C VAL A 282 -11.71 23.49 -1.70
N VAL A 283 -12.90 23.53 -2.32
CA VAL A 283 -14.19 23.69 -1.62
C VAL A 283 -14.38 22.76 -0.41
N PRO A 284 -13.98 21.46 -0.42
CA PRO A 284 -14.13 20.60 0.75
C PRO A 284 -13.46 21.14 2.03
N VAL A 285 -12.40 21.96 1.89
CA VAL A 285 -11.67 22.58 3.00
C VAL A 285 -12.52 23.57 3.78
N VAL A 286 -13.56 24.16 3.17
CA VAL A 286 -14.50 25.08 3.83
C VAL A 286 -15.10 24.44 5.09
N LYS A 287 -15.33 23.13 5.09
CA LYS A 287 -15.85 22.40 6.26
C LYS A 287 -14.85 22.25 7.41
N HIS A 288 -13.57 22.49 7.16
CA HIS A 288 -12.46 22.38 8.12
C HIS A 288 -11.86 23.74 8.49
N CYS A 289 -12.60 24.83 8.26
CA CYS A 289 -12.21 26.18 8.67
C CYS A 289 -13.28 26.83 9.58
N ARG A 290 -12.87 27.78 10.44
CA ARG A 290 -13.81 28.51 11.31
C ARG A 290 -14.59 29.57 10.54
N LYS A 291 -13.98 30.16 9.52
CA LYS A 291 -14.55 31.21 8.67
C LYS A 291 -14.06 31.01 7.24
N ALA A 292 -14.97 31.02 6.27
CA ALA A 292 -14.63 31.06 4.86
C ALA A 292 -15.02 32.42 4.28
N VAL A 293 -14.15 32.98 3.44
CA VAL A 293 -14.34 34.25 2.74
C VAL A 293 -14.19 34.04 1.24
#